data_AF-A0A9E6ART4-F1
#
_entry.id   AF-A0A9E6ART4-F1
#
_cell.length_a   1.000
_cell.length_b   1.000
_cell.length_c   1.000
_cell.angle_alpha   90.00
_cell.angle_beta   90.00
_cell.angle_gamma   90.00
#
_symmetry.space_group_name_H-M   'P 1'
#
loop_
_entity.id
_entity.type
_entity.pdbx_description
1 polymer ?
#
loop_
_entity_poly.entity_id
_entity_poly.type
_entity_poly.pdbx_seq_one_letter_code
_entity_poly.pdbx_strand_id
1 'polypeptide(L)' 'AHRLATIRKVDHIYVISEGRIIESGTHEELVQVEEGLYHNLVKLQFEVD' A
#
# COMPACT_ATOMS: atom_id res chain seq x y z
N ALA A 1 2.43 -15.47 13.68
CA ALA A 1 2.87 -14.15 13.19
C ALA A 1 4.13 -14.35 12.36
N HIS A 2 4.18 -14.01 11.06
CA HIS A 2 5.44 -13.82 10.31
C HIS A 2 5.28 -13.39 8.83
N ARG A 3 4.07 -13.34 8.25
CA ARG A 3 3.88 -12.81 6.88
C ARG A 3 3.64 -11.29 6.82
N LEU A 4 2.95 -10.73 7.81
CA LEU A 4 2.67 -9.27 7.85
C LEU A 4 3.92 -8.42 8.10
N ALA A 5 4.90 -8.94 8.84
CA ALA A 5 6.15 -8.24 9.12
C ALA A 5 7.01 -8.04 7.87
N THR A 6 6.80 -8.82 6.81
CA THR A 6 7.54 -8.70 5.55
C THR A 6 7.08 -7.48 4.74
N ILE A 7 5.77 -7.18 4.75
CA ILE A 7 5.21 -6.03 4.02
C ILE A 7 5.49 -4.70 4.74
N ARG A 8 5.65 -4.72 6.06
CA ARG A 8 6.07 -3.54 6.85
C ARG A 8 7.55 -3.17 6.71
N LYS A 9 8.37 -4.05 6.13
CA LYS A 9 9.82 -3.86 5.95
C LYS A 9 10.22 -3.72 4.48
N VAL A 10 9.26 -3.47 3.60
CA VAL A 10 9.58 -3.21 2.20
C VAL A 10 9.94 -1.75 2.08
N ASP A 11 11.17 -1.48 1.62
CA ASP A 11 11.69 -0.13 1.50
C ASP A 11 10.89 0.71 0.49
N HIS A 12 10.25 0.06 -0.49
CA HIS A 12 9.41 0.70 -1.50
C HIS A 12 8.30 -0.21 -2.00
N ILE A 13 7.13 0.39 -2.19
CA ILE A 13 5.92 -0.21 -2.74
C ILE A 13 5.60 0.51 -4.05
N TYR A 14 5.21 -0.24 -5.07
CA TYR A 14 4.79 0.26 -6.37
C TYR A 14 3.37 -0.19 -6.65
N VAL A 15 2.47 0.76 -6.86
CA VAL A 15 1.09 0.51 -7.25
C VAL A 15 0.99 0.61 -8.76
N ILE A 16 0.56 -0.49 -9.39
CA ILE A 16 0.40 -0.57 -10.83
C ILE A 16 -1.09 -0.59 -11.16
N SER A 17 -1.51 0.33 -12.02
CA SER A 17 -2.85 0.34 -12.61
C SER A 17 -2.71 0.49 -14.13
N GLU A 18 -3.48 -0.28 -14.89
CA GLU A 18 -3.47 -0.26 -16.36
C GLU A 18 -2.06 -0.41 -16.99
N GLY A 19 -1.19 -1.19 -16.34
CA GLY A 19 0.20 -1.38 -16.79
C GLY A 19 1.13 -0.19 -16.56
N ARG A 20 0.71 0.82 -15.79
CA ARG A 20 1.50 1.98 -15.40
C ARG A 20 1.64 2.06 -13.88
N ILE A 21 2.79 2.53 -13.42
CA ILE A 21 2.99 2.84 -12.01
C ILE A 21 2.24 4.14 -11.75
N ILE A 22 1.20 4.07 -10.91
CA ILE A 22 0.39 5.24 -10.54
C ILE A 22 0.85 5.83 -9.21
N GLU A 23 1.43 5.02 -8.32
CA GLU A 23 1.96 5.46 -7.03
C GLU A 23 3.19 4.64 -6.66
N SER A 24 4.15 5.28 -5.99
CA SER A 24 5.32 4.59 -5.46
C SER A 24 5.87 5.29 -4.23
N GLY A 25 6.24 4.53 -3.21
CA GLY A 25 6.73 5.07 -1.95
C GLY A 25 6.79 4.01 -0.86
N THR A 26 7.15 4.42 0.33
CA THR A 26 7.02 3.59 1.54
C THR A 26 5.55 3.39 1.90
N HIS A 27 5.27 2.40 2.76
CA HIS A 27 3.91 2.21 3.29
C HIS A 27 3.38 3.49 3.98
N GLU A 28 4.22 4.21 4.73
CA GLU A 28 3.82 5.43 5.42
C GLU A 28 3.47 6.54 4.42
N GLU A 29 4.30 6.75 3.39
CA GLU A 29 4.03 7.75 2.35
C GLU A 29 2.73 7.44 1.61
N LEU A 30 2.52 6.19 1.19
CA LEU A 30 1.34 5.82 0.41
C LEU A 30 0.03 5.78 1.24
N VAL A 31 0.10 5.55 2.55
CA VAL A 31 -1.08 5.64 3.43
C VAL A 31 -1.46 7.09 3.72
N GLN A 32 -0.51 8.02 3.68
CA GLN A 32 -0.76 9.45 3.89
C GLN A 32 -1.38 10.14 2.67
N VAL A 33 -1.32 9.53 1.48
CA VAL A 33 -1.99 10.04 0.28
C VAL A 33 -3.51 9.88 0.45
N GLU A 34 -4.18 10.97 0.81
CA GLU A 34 -5.65 11.05 0.80
C GLU A 34 -6.16 10.76 -0.62
N GLU A 35 -7.15 9.87 -0.72
CA GLU A 35 -7.70 9.34 -1.99
C GLU A 35 -6.73 8.50 -2.85
N GLY A 36 -5.56 8.11 -2.32
CA GLY A 36 -4.63 7.19 -3.00
C GLY A 36 -5.24 5.81 -3.23
N LEU A 37 -4.88 5.15 -4.35
CA LEU A 37 -5.35 3.81 -4.66
C LEU A 37 -4.79 2.82 -3.64
N TYR A 38 -3.53 2.99 -3.23
CA TYR A 38 -2.94 2.21 -2.15
C TYR A 38 -3.71 2.37 -0.83
N HIS A 39 -3.99 3.63 -0.44
CA HIS A 39 -4.74 3.92 0.79
C HIS A 39 -6.10 3.22 0.79
N ASN A 40 -6.83 3.30 -0.33
CA ASN A 40 -8.12 2.65 -0.49
C ASN A 40 -8.02 1.12 -0.43
N LEU A 41 -7.02 0.51 -1.09
CA LEU A 41 -6.79 -0.94 -1.04
C LEU A 41 -6.44 -1.42 0.36
N VAL A 42 -5.55 -0.69 1.04
CA VAL A 42 -5.17 -0.95 2.44
C VAL A 42 -6.41 -0.89 3.31
N LYS A 43 -7.18 0.20 3.25
CA LYS A 43 -8.42 0.35 4.01
C LYS A 43 -9.37 -0.83 3.78
N LEU A 44 -9.60 -1.22 2.52
CA LEU A 44 -10.45 -2.36 2.17
C LEU A 44 -9.95 -3.68 2.76
N GLN A 45 -8.64 -3.89 2.80
CA GLN A 45 -8.01 -5.10 3.33
C GLN A 45 -8.04 -5.16 4.87
N PHE A 46 -8.06 -4.01 5.55
CA PHE A 46 -8.07 -3.90 7.01
C PHE A 46 -9.47 -3.68 7.62
N GLU A 47 -10.51 -3.39 6.83
CA GLU A 47 -11.91 -3.27 7.30
C GLU A 47 -12.63 -4.61 7.51
N VAL A 48 -11.95 -5.75 7.24
CA VAL A 48 -12.51 -7.10 7.35
C VAL A 48 -12.08 -7.84 8.63
N ASP A 49 -11.46 -7.13 9.59
CA ASP A 49 -11.15 -7.66 10.93
C ASP A 49 -12.16 -7.19 12.00
#